data_AF-K7MQ62-F1
#
_entry.id   AF-K7MQ62-F1
#
_cell.length_a   1.000
_cell.length_b   1.000
_cell.length_c   1.000
_cell.angle_alpha   90.00
_cell.angle_beta   90.00
_cell.angle_gamma   90.00
#
_symmetry.space_group_name_H-M   'P 1'
#
loop_
_entity.id
_entity.type
_entity.pdbx_description
1 polymer ?
#
loop_
_entity_poly.entity_id
_entity_poly.type
_entity_poly.pdbx_seq_one_letter_code
_entity_poly.pdbx_strand_id
1 'polypeptide(L)'
;MPSPNWPADKIKAEECWTDLEYCKQKGLYYPIAKTLAEKAGWEFAKETGFDVVMINPGTALGPLLPPRINSSMEMLVSVLKGGKETYEDFFMGMAHFKDIALAHILALENKKAAGRHLCVESIRHFSDLVDKVSELYPEYDVVKLPKDTQPGLLRASTKDASTKLIDLGLEFTPVDQIIKDAVESLKSKGYV
;
A
#
# COMPACT_ATOMS: atom_id res chain seq x y z
N MET A 1 -4.08 3.71 -6.94
CA MET A 1 -5.52 3.56 -6.63
C MET A 1 -6.15 2.71 -7.70
N PRO A 2 -6.72 1.57 -7.33
CA PRO A 2 -7.56 0.79 -8.23
C PRO A 2 -8.66 1.64 -8.87
N SER A 3 -8.84 1.44 -10.17
CA SER A 3 -9.88 2.07 -10.96
C SER A 3 -10.47 1.00 -11.88
N PRO A 4 -11.79 0.94 -12.07
CA PRO A 4 -12.41 0.02 -13.01
C PRO A 4 -12.00 0.29 -14.46
N ASN A 5 -11.43 1.46 -14.75
CA ASN A 5 -10.92 1.82 -16.08
C ASN A 5 -9.53 1.24 -16.37
N TRP A 6 -8.90 0.61 -15.39
CA TRP A 6 -7.60 -0.02 -15.60
C TRP A 6 -7.71 -1.23 -16.55
N PRO A 7 -6.74 -1.42 -17.46
CA PRO A 7 -6.66 -2.66 -18.23
C PRO A 7 -6.58 -3.86 -17.29
N ALA A 8 -7.55 -4.77 -17.42
CA ALA A 8 -7.70 -5.93 -16.55
C ALA A 8 -6.69 -7.06 -16.85
N ASP A 9 -5.91 -6.92 -17.91
CA ASP A 9 -4.88 -7.87 -18.38
C ASP A 9 -3.45 -7.41 -18.06
N LYS A 10 -3.29 -6.27 -17.37
CA LYS A 10 -1.99 -5.70 -17.06
C LYS A 10 -1.77 -5.52 -15.56
N ILE A 11 -0.73 -6.17 -15.03
CA ILE A 11 -0.23 -5.97 -13.67
C ILE A 11 0.17 -4.50 -13.50
N LYS A 12 -0.16 -3.92 -12.34
CA LYS A 12 0.16 -2.52 -12.05
C LYS A 12 1.61 -2.40 -11.61
N ALA A 13 2.29 -1.45 -12.21
CA ALA A 13 3.71 -1.17 -12.03
C ALA A 13 3.95 0.34 -12.09
N GLU A 14 5.20 0.76 -12.00
CA GLU A 14 5.61 2.15 -11.80
C GLU A 14 5.28 3.10 -12.96
N GLU A 15 4.97 2.61 -14.15
CA GLU A 15 4.46 3.43 -15.25
C GLU A 15 2.97 3.78 -15.10
N CYS A 16 2.25 3.11 -14.19
CA CYS A 16 0.81 3.32 -14.00
C CYS A 16 0.55 4.55 -13.14
N TRP A 17 -0.33 5.43 -13.61
CA TRP A 17 -0.77 6.62 -12.89
C TRP A 17 -2.22 6.51 -12.44
N THR A 18 -2.53 7.20 -11.35
CA THR A 18 -3.90 7.34 -10.84
C THR A 18 -4.80 8.00 -11.89
N ASP A 19 -6.00 7.44 -12.08
CA ASP A 19 -7.06 8.07 -12.87
C ASP A 19 -7.69 9.21 -12.06
N LEU A 20 -7.27 10.45 -12.37
CA LEU A 20 -7.72 11.65 -11.65
C LEU A 20 -9.20 11.95 -11.85
N GLU A 21 -9.76 11.65 -13.03
CA GLU A 21 -11.17 11.91 -13.31
C GLU A 21 -12.06 10.92 -12.55
N TYR A 22 -11.69 9.64 -12.53
CA TYR A 22 -12.34 8.65 -11.68
C TYR A 22 -12.30 9.06 -10.20
N CYS A 23 -11.15 9.48 -9.70
CA CYS A 23 -11.02 9.93 -8.31
C CYS A 23 -11.90 11.16 -8.02
N LYS A 24 -12.00 12.13 -8.94
CA LYS A 24 -12.87 13.31 -8.78
C LYS A 24 -14.34 12.91 -8.72
N GLN A 25 -14.79 12.05 -9.63
CA GLN A 25 -16.17 11.56 -9.67
C GLN A 25 -16.57 10.83 -8.38
N LYS A 26 -15.62 10.12 -7.76
CA LYS A 26 -15.80 9.39 -6.51
C LYS A 26 -15.55 10.22 -5.24
N GLY A 27 -15.11 11.47 -5.37
CA GLY A 27 -14.72 12.30 -4.21
C GLY A 27 -13.46 11.82 -3.47
N LEU A 28 -12.59 11.06 -4.15
CA LEU A 28 -11.35 10.53 -3.59
C LEU A 28 -10.25 11.61 -3.65
N TYR A 29 -10.28 12.56 -2.72
CA TYR A 29 -9.37 13.71 -2.74
C TYR A 29 -7.94 13.38 -2.31
N TYR A 30 -7.74 12.42 -1.41
CA TYR A 30 -6.39 12.04 -0.97
C TYR A 30 -5.50 11.54 -2.13
N PRO A 31 -5.95 10.61 -2.99
CA PRO A 31 -5.18 10.19 -4.16
C PRO A 31 -4.95 11.29 -5.18
N ILE A 32 -5.93 12.19 -5.37
CA ILE A 32 -5.78 13.35 -6.24
C ILE A 32 -4.61 14.20 -5.72
N ALA A 33 -4.64 14.55 -4.43
CA ALA A 33 -3.61 15.35 -3.80
C ALA A 33 -2.23 14.69 -3.91
N LYS A 34 -2.13 13.39 -3.60
CA LYS A 34 -0.85 12.65 -3.71
C LYS A 34 -0.33 12.56 -5.14
N THR A 35 -1.21 12.34 -6.11
CA THR A 35 -0.83 12.25 -7.52
C THR A 35 -0.34 13.60 -8.06
N LEU A 36 -1.04 14.69 -7.72
CA LEU A 36 -0.63 16.05 -8.13
C LEU A 36 0.67 16.48 -7.45
N ALA A 37 0.85 16.15 -6.16
CA ALA A 37 2.10 16.43 -5.45
C ALA A 37 3.29 15.67 -6.05
N GLU A 38 3.11 14.42 -6.45
CA GLU A 38 4.18 13.65 -7.11
C GLU A 38 4.55 14.25 -8.47
N LYS A 39 3.56 14.64 -9.29
CA LYS A 39 3.80 15.33 -10.57
C LYS A 39 4.56 16.64 -10.38
N ALA A 40 4.16 17.45 -9.41
CA ALA A 40 4.87 18.69 -9.08
C ALA A 40 6.32 18.44 -8.64
N GLY A 41 6.58 17.35 -7.90
CA GLY A 41 7.93 16.93 -7.55
C GLY A 41 8.79 16.59 -8.76
N TRP A 42 8.22 15.91 -9.77
CA TRP A 42 8.91 15.62 -11.03
C TRP A 42 9.18 16.88 -11.86
N GLU A 43 8.23 17.82 -11.91
CA GLU A 43 8.43 19.12 -12.56
C GLU A 43 9.55 19.92 -11.90
N PHE A 44 9.54 20.01 -10.57
CA PHE A 44 10.60 20.65 -9.80
C PHE A 44 11.97 20.03 -10.06
N ALA A 45 12.08 18.70 -10.07
CA ALA A 45 13.32 18.00 -10.38
C ALA A 45 13.87 18.36 -11.77
N LYS A 46 12.98 18.43 -12.77
CA LYS A 46 13.33 18.81 -14.14
C LYS A 46 13.82 20.26 -14.23
N GLU A 47 13.20 21.18 -13.51
CA GLU A 47 13.54 22.60 -13.52
C GLU A 47 14.85 22.91 -12.78
N THR A 48 15.13 22.17 -11.71
CA THR A 48 16.25 22.45 -10.80
C THR A 48 17.47 21.55 -11.03
N GLY A 49 17.30 20.43 -11.73
CA GLY A 49 18.34 19.43 -11.91
C GLY A 49 18.60 18.55 -10.69
N PHE A 50 17.73 18.58 -9.67
CA PHE A 50 17.79 17.64 -8.55
C PHE A 50 17.51 16.21 -9.03
N ASP A 51 18.31 15.26 -8.54
CA ASP A 51 18.03 13.84 -8.68
C ASP A 51 16.94 13.43 -7.68
N VAL A 52 15.83 12.90 -8.19
CA VAL A 52 14.65 12.57 -7.40
C VAL A 52 14.21 11.14 -7.66
N VAL A 53 13.99 10.40 -6.57
CA VAL A 53 13.42 9.06 -6.57
C VAL A 53 12.15 9.08 -5.73
N MET A 54 11.07 8.49 -6.25
CA MET A 54 9.79 8.40 -5.55
C MET A 54 9.57 6.97 -5.04
N ILE A 55 9.28 6.83 -3.75
CA ILE A 55 8.83 5.57 -3.15
C ILE A 55 7.32 5.64 -2.97
N ASN A 56 6.60 4.72 -3.60
CA ASN A 56 5.14 4.65 -3.59
C ASN A 56 4.68 3.42 -2.78
N PRO A 57 4.49 3.54 -1.47
CA PRO A 57 4.05 2.42 -0.65
C PRO A 57 2.56 2.11 -0.84
N GLY A 58 2.22 0.84 -0.62
CA GLY A 58 0.83 0.42 -0.39
C GLY A 58 0.35 0.75 1.02
N THR A 59 -0.58 -0.06 1.53
CA THR A 59 -1.10 0.10 2.90
C THR A 59 0.01 -0.18 3.91
N ALA A 60 0.43 0.84 4.64
CA ALA A 60 1.55 0.74 5.55
C ALA A 60 1.12 0.16 6.90
N LEU A 61 1.61 -1.04 7.24
CA LEU A 61 1.28 -1.76 8.47
C LEU A 61 2.56 -2.12 9.25
N GLY A 62 2.42 -2.36 10.55
CA GLY A 62 3.51 -2.82 11.40
C GLY A 62 3.49 -2.17 12.79
N PRO A 63 4.63 -2.17 13.50
CA PRO A 63 4.72 -1.63 14.85
C PRO A 63 4.53 -0.11 14.92
N LEU A 64 3.56 0.34 15.72
CA LEU A 64 3.31 1.76 16.00
C LEU A 64 4.42 2.34 16.89
N LEU A 65 5.26 3.20 16.30
CA LEU A 65 6.22 4.01 17.05
C LEU A 65 5.61 5.32 17.58
N PRO A 66 4.84 6.09 16.79
CA PRO A 66 4.22 7.32 17.28
C PRO A 66 3.11 7.04 18.30
N PRO A 67 2.77 8.01 19.17
CA PRO A 67 1.70 7.85 20.16
C PRO A 67 0.29 7.80 19.54
N ARG A 68 0.14 8.16 18.26
CA ARG A 68 -1.13 8.19 17.56
C ARG A 68 -1.13 7.12 16.47
N ILE A 69 -2.23 6.37 16.38
CA ILE A 69 -2.50 5.45 15.29
C ILE A 69 -2.62 6.21 13.96
N ASN A 70 -2.18 5.58 12.86
CA ASN A 70 -2.34 6.11 11.51
C ASN A 70 -3.56 5.46 10.81
N SER A 71 -4.00 6.04 9.69
CA SER A 71 -5.21 5.57 9.00
C SER A 71 -5.12 4.13 8.48
N SER A 72 -3.94 3.64 8.10
CA SER A 72 -3.75 2.24 7.67
C SER A 72 -3.93 1.25 8.82
N MET A 73 -3.48 1.62 10.02
CA MET A 73 -3.66 0.81 11.23
C MET A 73 -5.09 0.93 11.77
N GLU A 74 -5.74 2.10 11.65
CA GLU A 74 -7.17 2.26 11.94
C GLU A 74 -8.04 1.38 11.03
N MET A 75 -7.68 1.28 9.74
CA MET A 75 -8.31 0.34 8.81
C MET A 75 -8.19 -1.10 9.32
N LEU A 76 -7.01 -1.53 9.79
CA LEU A 76 -6.83 -2.87 10.34
C LEU A 76 -7.66 -3.11 11.62
N VAL A 77 -7.78 -2.10 12.49
CA VAL A 77 -8.69 -2.14 13.65
C VAL A 77 -10.14 -2.33 13.20
N SER A 78 -10.56 -1.60 12.16
CA SER A 78 -11.90 -1.72 11.57
C SER A 78 -12.14 -3.14 11.03
N VAL A 79 -11.15 -3.73 10.34
CA VAL A 79 -11.21 -5.12 9.87
C VAL A 79 -11.38 -6.10 11.03
N LEU A 80 -10.60 -5.96 12.11
CA LEU A 80 -10.64 -6.85 13.28
C LEU A 80 -11.93 -6.73 14.11
N LYS A 81 -12.63 -5.59 14.05
CA LYS A 81 -13.83 -5.31 14.86
C LYS A 81 -15.13 -5.36 14.06
N GLY A 82 -15.11 -5.91 12.86
CA GLY A 82 -16.33 -6.09 12.06
C GLY A 82 -16.86 -4.77 11.49
N GLY A 83 -15.97 -3.80 11.29
CA GLY A 83 -16.30 -2.49 10.73
C GLY A 83 -16.93 -2.60 9.34
N LYS A 84 -17.84 -1.67 9.03
CA LYS A 84 -18.59 -1.69 7.76
C LYS A 84 -17.91 -0.92 6.62
N GLU A 85 -16.82 -0.22 6.92
CA GLU A 85 -16.07 0.57 5.94
C GLU A 85 -15.27 -0.35 5.01
N THR A 86 -15.42 -0.16 3.70
CA THR A 86 -14.60 -0.85 2.69
C THR A 86 -13.49 0.08 2.23
N TYR A 87 -12.27 -0.44 2.14
CA TYR A 87 -11.08 0.31 1.70
C TYR A 87 -10.70 -0.03 0.25
N GLU A 88 -11.69 -0.46 -0.53
CA GLU A 88 -11.52 -1.04 -1.87
C GLU A 88 -10.89 -0.09 -2.88
N ASP A 89 -11.24 1.19 -2.84
CA ASP A 89 -10.64 2.15 -3.77
C ASP A 89 -9.17 2.44 -3.42
N PHE A 90 -8.74 2.19 -2.18
CA PHE A 90 -7.44 2.56 -1.61
C PHE A 90 -6.43 1.44 -1.50
N PHE A 91 -6.89 0.19 -1.43
CA PHE A 91 -6.03 -0.94 -1.16
C PHE A 91 -5.34 -1.44 -2.44
N MET A 92 -4.06 -1.79 -2.40
CA MET A 92 -3.39 -2.46 -3.53
C MET A 92 -2.34 -3.45 -3.02
N GLY A 93 -2.53 -3.94 -1.80
CA GLY A 93 -1.50 -4.62 -1.01
C GLY A 93 -1.00 -3.80 0.17
N MET A 94 -0.07 -4.41 0.89
CA MET A 94 0.50 -3.90 2.13
C MET A 94 2.01 -3.75 1.99
N ALA A 95 2.59 -2.90 2.82
CA ALA A 95 4.03 -2.84 3.04
C ALA A 95 4.31 -2.68 4.53
N HIS A 96 5.35 -3.36 5.00
CA HIS A 96 5.78 -3.20 6.38
C HIS A 96 6.44 -1.83 6.60
N PHE A 97 6.24 -1.20 7.76
CA PHE A 97 6.91 0.08 8.07
C PHE A 97 8.43 -0.01 7.92
N LYS A 98 9.04 -1.14 8.31
CA LYS A 98 10.49 -1.36 8.14
C LYS A 98 10.89 -1.42 6.68
N ASP A 99 10.12 -2.10 5.83
CA ASP A 99 10.42 -2.25 4.42
C ASP A 99 10.33 -0.91 3.70
N ILE A 100 9.33 -0.08 4.06
CA ILE A 100 9.20 1.28 3.54
C ILE A 100 10.43 2.11 3.93
N ALA A 101 10.88 2.04 5.19
CA ALA A 101 12.07 2.77 5.63
C ALA A 101 13.33 2.30 4.89
N LEU A 102 13.51 0.98 4.74
CA LEU A 102 14.63 0.40 4.00
C LEU A 102 14.58 0.75 2.51
N ALA A 103 13.40 0.79 1.89
CA ALA A 103 13.24 1.21 0.50
C ALA A 103 13.77 2.63 0.27
N HIS A 104 13.51 3.56 1.20
CA HIS A 104 14.05 4.92 1.12
C HIS A 104 15.57 4.94 1.28
N ILE A 105 16.12 4.17 2.23
CA ILE A 105 17.58 4.08 2.45
C ILE A 105 18.27 3.51 1.20
N LEU A 106 17.78 2.38 0.69
CA LEU A 106 18.33 1.72 -0.50
C LEU A 106 18.27 2.62 -1.73
N ALA A 107 17.16 3.34 -1.92
CA ALA A 107 17.02 4.29 -3.03
C ALA A 107 17.98 5.49 -2.91
N LEU A 108 18.21 5.98 -1.68
CA LEU A 108 19.12 7.10 -1.44
C LEU A 108 20.60 6.70 -1.62
N GLU A 109 20.98 5.51 -1.14
CA GLU A 109 22.37 5.05 -1.15
C GLU A 109 22.81 4.44 -2.49
N ASN A 110 21.87 3.92 -3.28
CA ASN A 110 22.17 3.27 -4.55
C ASN A 110 22.05 4.24 -5.72
N LYS A 111 23.18 4.62 -6.31
CA LYS A 111 23.26 5.52 -7.49
C LYS A 111 22.52 5.04 -8.74
N LYS A 112 22.07 3.78 -8.78
CA LYS A 112 21.25 3.24 -9.89
C LYS A 112 19.75 3.43 -9.66
N ALA A 113 19.32 3.80 -8.44
CA ALA A 113 17.93 4.06 -8.16
C ALA A 113 17.47 5.30 -8.93
N ALA A 114 16.38 5.17 -9.69
CA ALA A 114 15.84 6.25 -10.50
C ALA A 114 14.33 6.10 -10.66
N GLY A 115 13.63 7.22 -10.83
CA GLY A 115 12.19 7.21 -11.11
C GLY A 115 11.34 6.79 -9.91
N ARG A 116 10.20 6.18 -10.22
CA ARG A 116 9.23 5.69 -9.22
C ARG A 116 9.57 4.26 -8.81
N HIS A 117 9.22 3.87 -7.58
CA HIS A 117 9.37 2.52 -7.04
C HIS A 117 8.10 2.14 -6.30
N LEU A 118 7.40 1.12 -6.77
CA LEU A 118 6.27 0.57 -6.04
C LEU A 118 6.82 -0.21 -4.83
N CYS A 119 6.27 0.07 -3.64
CA CYS A 119 6.68 -0.57 -2.40
C CYS A 119 5.48 -1.31 -1.79
N VAL A 120 5.25 -2.53 -2.28
CA VAL A 120 4.22 -3.44 -1.76
C VAL A 120 4.80 -4.84 -1.70
N GLU A 121 4.50 -5.59 -0.65
CA GLU A 121 4.93 -7.00 -0.57
C GLU A 121 4.29 -7.82 -1.69
N SER A 122 3.06 -7.50 -2.10
CA SER A 122 2.39 -8.08 -3.28
C SER A 122 1.16 -7.24 -3.60
N ILE A 123 0.69 -7.32 -4.85
CA ILE A 123 -0.61 -6.74 -5.20
C ILE A 123 -1.69 -7.71 -4.78
N ARG A 124 -2.54 -7.25 -3.86
CA ARG A 124 -3.65 -8.01 -3.29
C ARG A 124 -4.91 -7.17 -3.29
N HIS A 125 -6.03 -7.88 -3.29
CA HIS A 125 -7.32 -7.27 -3.06
C HIS A 125 -7.56 -7.12 -1.56
N PHE A 126 -8.45 -6.20 -1.20
CA PHE A 126 -8.84 -5.96 0.17
C PHE A 126 -9.47 -7.23 0.79
N SER A 127 -10.18 -8.03 -0.01
CA SER A 127 -10.68 -9.34 0.41
C SER A 127 -9.56 -10.30 0.82
N ASP A 128 -8.42 -10.29 0.13
CA ASP A 128 -7.31 -11.18 0.48
C ASP A 128 -6.70 -10.81 1.85
N LEU A 129 -6.69 -9.52 2.19
CA LEU A 129 -6.30 -9.06 3.53
C LEU A 129 -7.32 -9.55 4.56
N VAL A 130 -8.61 -9.34 4.31
CA VAL A 130 -9.69 -9.75 5.24
C VAL A 130 -9.66 -11.25 5.49
N ASP A 131 -9.55 -12.06 4.44
CA ASP A 131 -9.45 -13.52 4.54
C ASP A 131 -8.22 -13.95 5.35
N LYS A 132 -7.06 -13.32 5.07
CA LYS A 132 -5.82 -13.62 5.80
C LYS A 132 -5.90 -13.20 7.27
N VAL A 133 -6.53 -12.08 7.59
CA VAL A 133 -6.77 -11.66 8.99
C VAL A 133 -7.70 -12.65 9.68
N SER A 134 -8.78 -13.09 9.03
CA SER A 134 -9.70 -14.09 9.59
C SER A 134 -9.03 -15.45 9.82
N GLU A 135 -8.08 -15.84 8.97
CA GLU A 135 -7.27 -17.06 9.15
C GLU A 135 -6.33 -16.95 10.37
N LEU A 136 -5.63 -15.83 10.50
CA LEU A 136 -4.63 -15.61 11.54
C LEU A 136 -5.24 -15.30 12.91
N TYR A 137 -6.43 -14.72 12.94
CA TYR A 137 -7.08 -14.16 14.13
C TYR A 137 -8.57 -14.54 14.22
N PRO A 138 -8.90 -15.85 14.28
CA PRO A 138 -10.29 -16.32 14.30
C PRO A 138 -11.06 -15.93 15.58
N GLU A 139 -10.38 -15.42 16.61
CA GLU A 139 -11.00 -14.91 17.84
C GLU A 139 -11.68 -13.55 17.68
N TYR A 140 -11.40 -12.83 16.60
CA TYR A 140 -11.95 -11.51 16.31
C TYR A 140 -13.20 -11.58 15.42
N ASP A 141 -14.10 -10.60 15.57
CA ASP A 141 -15.26 -10.46 14.67
C ASP A 141 -14.83 -9.80 13.37
N VAL A 142 -14.07 -10.52 12.55
CA VAL A 142 -13.50 -9.97 11.31
C VAL A 142 -14.60 -9.57 10.33
N VAL A 143 -14.44 -8.39 9.70
CA VAL A 143 -15.37 -7.89 8.69
C VAL A 143 -15.68 -8.94 7.62
N LYS A 144 -16.94 -9.06 7.23
CA LYS A 144 -17.38 -9.96 6.17
C LYS A 144 -17.62 -9.17 4.89
N LEU A 145 -16.91 -9.52 3.82
CA LEU A 145 -17.07 -8.86 2.53
C LEU A 145 -18.02 -9.68 1.63
N PRO A 146 -19.06 -9.06 1.04
CA PRO A 146 -20.07 -9.78 0.26
C PRO A 146 -19.60 -10.17 -1.15
N LYS A 147 -18.47 -9.63 -1.64
CA LYS A 147 -17.93 -9.86 -2.99
C LYS A 147 -16.47 -9.40 -3.09
N ASP A 148 -15.81 -9.77 -4.19
CA ASP A 148 -14.57 -9.10 -4.59
C ASP A 148 -14.85 -7.60 -4.79
N THR A 149 -13.99 -6.79 -4.20
CA THR A 149 -14.15 -5.35 -4.05
C THR A 149 -13.37 -4.56 -5.10
N GLN A 150 -12.45 -5.21 -5.83
CA GLN A 150 -11.51 -4.51 -6.70
C GLN A 150 -11.40 -5.13 -8.11
N PRO A 151 -12.52 -5.20 -8.86
CA PRO A 151 -12.51 -5.75 -10.20
C PRO A 151 -11.57 -4.96 -11.12
N GLY A 152 -10.69 -5.66 -11.84
CA GLY A 152 -9.72 -5.06 -12.77
C GLY A 152 -8.34 -4.77 -12.16
N LEU A 153 -8.17 -4.92 -10.84
CA LEU A 153 -6.85 -5.07 -10.24
C LEU A 153 -6.38 -6.52 -10.44
N LEU A 154 -5.20 -6.72 -11.02
CA LEU A 154 -4.60 -8.06 -11.07
C LEU A 154 -3.77 -8.28 -9.81
N ARG A 155 -4.01 -9.41 -9.14
CA ARG A 155 -3.12 -9.92 -8.10
C ARG A 155 -1.75 -10.21 -8.70
N ALA A 156 -0.69 -9.87 -7.99
CA ALA A 156 0.68 -10.03 -8.46
C ALA A 156 1.60 -10.38 -7.30
N SER A 157 2.57 -11.25 -7.54
CA SER A 157 3.55 -11.63 -6.52
C SER A 157 4.49 -10.46 -6.21
N THR A 158 5.26 -10.54 -5.12
CA THR A 158 6.31 -9.57 -4.79
C THR A 158 7.25 -9.31 -5.97
N LYS A 159 7.64 -10.38 -6.66
CA LYS A 159 8.58 -10.33 -7.79
C LYS A 159 8.05 -9.57 -8.99
N ASP A 160 6.72 -9.52 -9.14
CA ASP A 160 6.06 -8.83 -10.25
C ASP A 160 5.63 -7.41 -9.87
N ALA A 161 5.34 -7.17 -8.59
CA ALA A 161 4.82 -5.90 -8.09
C ALA A 161 5.90 -4.89 -7.70
N SER A 162 7.02 -5.33 -7.13
CA SER A 162 8.05 -4.44 -6.57
C SER A 162 9.46 -4.82 -7.02
N THR A 163 9.56 -5.25 -8.28
CA THR A 163 10.80 -5.74 -8.90
C THR A 163 11.95 -4.75 -8.73
N LYS A 164 11.70 -3.44 -8.95
CA LYS A 164 12.76 -2.44 -8.84
C LYS A 164 13.37 -2.35 -7.44
N LEU A 165 12.57 -2.48 -6.38
CA LEU A 165 13.11 -2.48 -5.01
C LEU A 165 13.86 -3.78 -4.69
N ILE A 166 13.38 -4.90 -5.19
CA ILE A 166 14.08 -6.20 -5.07
C ILE A 166 15.43 -6.12 -5.77
N ASP A 167 15.50 -5.52 -6.96
CA ASP A 167 16.75 -5.31 -7.72
C ASP A 167 17.73 -4.37 -6.99
N LEU A 168 17.23 -3.48 -6.12
CA LEU A 168 18.04 -2.66 -5.22
C LEU A 168 18.49 -3.42 -3.95
N GLY A 169 18.03 -4.66 -3.75
CA GLY A 169 18.38 -5.52 -2.62
C GLY A 169 17.36 -5.53 -1.48
N LEU A 170 16.15 -5.00 -1.68
CA LEU A 170 15.11 -5.05 -0.66
C LEU A 170 14.52 -6.46 -0.55
N GLU A 171 14.57 -7.02 0.66
CA GLU A 171 13.82 -8.21 1.03
C GLU A 171 12.55 -7.78 1.76
N PHE A 172 11.39 -8.13 1.20
CA PHE A 172 10.11 -7.77 1.81
C PHE A 172 9.76 -8.70 2.97
N THR A 173 9.20 -8.11 4.02
CA THR A 173 8.60 -8.82 5.14
C THR A 173 7.37 -9.59 4.63
N PRO A 174 7.23 -10.91 4.88
CA PRO A 174 6.09 -11.68 4.41
C PRO A 174 4.76 -11.19 4.98
N VAL A 175 3.66 -11.30 4.22
CA VAL A 175 2.32 -10.82 4.62
C VAL A 175 1.91 -11.24 6.02
N ASP A 176 2.07 -12.52 6.34
CA ASP A 176 1.69 -13.05 7.65
C ASP A 176 2.41 -12.31 8.78
N GLN A 177 3.68 -11.97 8.57
CA GLN A 177 4.48 -11.23 9.55
C GLN A 177 4.08 -9.75 9.59
N ILE A 178 3.79 -9.12 8.45
CA ILE A 178 3.27 -7.74 8.39
C ILE A 178 2.00 -7.62 9.24
N ILE A 179 1.06 -8.53 9.05
CA ILE A 179 -0.21 -8.53 9.79
C ILE A 179 0.04 -8.83 11.27
N LYS A 180 0.86 -9.84 11.58
CA LYS A 180 1.17 -10.20 12.98
C LYS A 180 1.79 -9.06 13.76
N ASP A 181 2.82 -8.41 13.21
CA ASP A 181 3.50 -7.29 13.86
C ASP A 181 2.55 -6.10 14.07
N ALA A 182 1.66 -5.85 13.10
CA ALA A 182 0.65 -4.81 13.21
C ALA A 182 -0.38 -5.13 14.32
N VAL A 183 -0.93 -6.34 14.35
CA VAL A 183 -1.94 -6.73 15.36
C VAL A 183 -1.35 -6.77 16.76
N GLU A 184 -0.16 -7.32 16.95
CA GLU A 184 0.52 -7.31 18.26
C GLU A 184 0.82 -5.88 18.74
N SER A 185 1.16 -4.99 17.81
CA SER A 185 1.28 -3.57 18.13
C SER A 185 -0.06 -2.92 18.51
N LEU A 186 -1.17 -3.30 17.88
CA LEU A 186 -2.50 -2.78 18.24
C LEU A 186 -2.93 -3.26 19.63
N LYS A 187 -2.73 -4.55 19.94
CA LYS A 187 -3.01 -5.15 21.25
C LYS A 187 -2.22 -4.45 22.36
N SER A 188 -0.90 -4.32 22.18
CA SER A 188 -0.03 -3.69 23.18
C SER A 188 -0.33 -2.21 23.44
N LYS A 189 -1.03 -1.54 22.50
CA LYS A 189 -1.48 -0.15 22.62
C LYS A 189 -2.96 -0.01 23.00
N GLY A 190 -3.68 -1.12 23.22
CA GLY A 190 -5.08 -1.14 23.64
C GLY A 190 -6.09 -0.73 22.56
N TYR A 191 -5.74 -0.87 21.28
CA TYR A 191 -6.67 -0.58 20.18
C TYR A 191 -7.60 -1.76 19.86
N VAL A 192 -7.17 -2.99 20.15
CA VAL A 192 -7.90 -4.25 19.94
C VAL A 192 -7.66 -5.22 21.09
#